data_AF-Q40964-F1
#
_entry.id   AF-Q40964-F1
#
_cell.length_a   1.000
_cell.length_b   1.000
_cell.length_c   1.000
_cell.angle_alpha   90.00
_cell.angle_beta   90.00
_cell.angle_gamma   90.00
#
_symmetry.space_group_name_H-M   'P 1'
#
loop_
_entity.id
_entity.type
_entity.pdbx_description
1 polymer ?
#
loop_
_entity_poly.entity_id
_entity_poly.type
_entity_poly.pdbx_seq_one_letter_code
_entity_poly.pdbx_strand_id
1 'polypeptide(L)' 'WIPRAAGIRGRQNPSKSQQLSSVQNGSRVQCMQVWPHRQPKFETLSYLPPLSIDQIARQVDYMIQQNLIPCIEFDTV' A
#
# COMPACT_ATOMS: atom_id res chain seq x y z
N TRP A 1 -27.45 -78.37 8.13
CA TRP A 1 -26.02 -78.01 8.04
C TRP A 1 -25.62 -77.69 6.60
N ILE A 2 -26.03 -76.52 6.11
CA ILE A 2 -25.42 -75.86 4.93
C ILE A 2 -25.50 -74.34 5.22
N PRO A 3 -24.40 -73.64 5.50
CA PRO A 3 -24.42 -72.18 5.64
C PRO A 3 -24.19 -71.58 4.25
N ARG A 4 -25.21 -70.92 3.67
CA ARG A 4 -25.04 -70.17 2.42
C ARG A 4 -24.58 -68.75 2.75
N ALA A 5 -23.47 -68.39 2.12
CA ALA A 5 -22.55 -67.32 2.46
C ALA A 5 -23.15 -65.92 2.54
N ALA A 6 -22.63 -65.17 3.50
CA ALA A 6 -22.84 -63.75 3.72
C ALA A 6 -22.34 -62.90 2.53
N GLY A 7 -22.95 -61.72 2.40
CA GLY A 7 -22.92 -60.85 1.23
C GLY A 7 -21.53 -60.39 0.76
N ILE A 8 -21.46 -60.21 -0.55
CA ILE A 8 -20.36 -59.59 -1.26
C ILE A 8 -20.40 -58.08 -0.96
N ARG A 9 -19.70 -57.63 0.09
CA ARG A 9 -19.43 -56.19 0.27
C ARG A 9 -18.13 -55.86 -0.44
N GLY A 10 -18.26 -55.23 -1.61
CA GLY A 10 -17.15 -54.66 -2.36
C GLY A 10 -16.33 -53.73 -1.46
N ARG A 11 -15.02 -53.98 -1.43
CA ARG A 11 -14.02 -53.15 -0.78
C ARG A 11 -13.95 -51.81 -1.53
N GLN A 12 -14.55 -50.76 -0.98
CA GLN A 12 -14.33 -49.41 -1.48
C GLN A 12 -12.91 -48.98 -1.11
N ASN A 13 -12.10 -48.63 -2.11
CA ASN A 13 -10.81 -48.00 -1.90
C ASN A 13 -11.05 -46.57 -1.39
N PRO A 14 -10.47 -46.14 -0.25
CA PRO A 14 -10.45 -44.74 0.07
C PRO A 14 -9.42 -44.10 -0.86
N SER A 15 -9.87 -43.54 -1.97
CA SER A 15 -9.11 -42.54 -2.72
C SER A 15 -8.91 -41.37 -1.77
N LYS A 16 -7.75 -41.33 -1.09
CA LYS A 16 -7.30 -40.14 -0.38
C LYS A 16 -7.15 -39.04 -1.44
N SER A 17 -8.17 -38.22 -1.61
CA SER A 17 -8.02 -36.92 -2.26
C SER A 17 -7.12 -36.10 -1.33
N GLN A 18 -5.81 -36.16 -1.56
CA GLN A 18 -4.92 -35.16 -1.01
C GLN A 18 -5.37 -33.83 -1.61
N GLN A 19 -6.14 -33.08 -0.82
CA GLN A 19 -6.47 -31.72 -1.12
C GLN A 19 -5.15 -30.95 -1.05
N LEU A 20 -4.53 -30.76 -2.22
CA LEU A 20 -3.39 -29.87 -2.36
C LEU A 20 -3.87 -28.50 -1.85
N SER A 21 -3.34 -28.06 -0.72
CA SER A 21 -3.54 -26.69 -0.29
C SER A 21 -2.99 -25.81 -1.41
N SER A 22 -3.83 -24.95 -1.97
CA SER A 22 -3.37 -23.91 -2.87
C SER A 22 -2.28 -23.15 -2.13
N VAL A 23 -1.03 -23.20 -2.61
CA VAL A 23 0.05 -22.37 -2.10
C VAL A 23 -0.42 -20.94 -2.27
N GLN A 24 -0.78 -20.28 -1.16
CA GLN A 24 -1.15 -18.88 -1.19
C GLN A 24 0.13 -18.06 -1.36
N ASN A 25 0.64 -17.93 -2.58
CA ASN A 25 1.45 -16.77 -2.97
C ASN A 25 0.57 -15.51 -3.06
N GLY A 26 -0.37 -15.38 -2.11
CA GLY A 26 -1.54 -14.52 -2.17
C GLY A 26 -1.46 -13.28 -1.31
N SER A 27 -0.35 -13.04 -0.60
CA SER A 27 -0.09 -11.68 -0.13
C SER A 27 0.31 -10.88 -1.36
N ARG A 28 -0.54 -9.97 -1.80
CA ARG A 28 -0.16 -8.91 -2.74
C ARG A 28 1.01 -8.14 -2.11
N VAL A 29 2.24 -8.58 -2.37
CA VAL A 29 3.42 -7.87 -1.90
C VAL A 29 3.52 -6.62 -2.77
N GLN A 30 3.04 -5.50 -2.25
CA GLN A 30 3.23 -4.19 -2.87
C GLN A 30 4.69 -3.79 -2.64
N CYS A 31 5.61 -4.35 -3.42
CA CYS A 31 7.05 -4.08 -3.30
C CYS A 31 7.45 -2.71 -3.86
N MET A 32 6.54 -2.03 -4.55
CA MET A 32 6.81 -0.79 -5.27
C MET A 32 5.64 0.17 -5.07
N GLN A 33 5.97 1.44 -4.87
CA GLN A 33 4.99 2.52 -4.80
C GLN A 33 5.03 3.29 -6.12
N VAL A 34 3.85 3.54 -6.70
CA VAL A 34 3.71 4.39 -7.88
C VAL A 34 3.24 5.77 -7.40
N TRP A 35 3.86 6.83 -7.92
CA TRP A 35 3.42 8.18 -7.60
C TRP A 35 2.01 8.43 -8.14
N PRO A 36 1.02 8.77 -7.30
CA PRO A 36 -0.33 9.03 -7.76
C PRO A 36 -0.41 10.42 -8.45
N HIS A 37 -1.32 10.59 -9.40
CA HIS A 37 -1.61 11.89 -9.98
C HIS A 37 -2.23 12.79 -8.89
N ARG A 38 -1.48 13.80 -8.41
CA ARG A 38 -1.84 14.69 -7.29
C ARG A 38 -2.02 16.13 -7.77
N GLN A 39 -2.52 16.98 -6.87
CA GLN A 39 -2.62 18.43 -7.04
C GLN A 39 -1.31 19.06 -7.57
N PRO A 40 -1.40 20.17 -8.33
CA PRO A 40 -0.23 20.87 -8.84
C PRO A 40 0.75 21.24 -7.73
N LYS A 41 2.02 21.33 -8.11
CA LYS A 41 3.14 21.68 -7.22
C LYS A 41 3.58 23.09 -7.51
N PHE A 42 3.83 23.85 -6.44
CA PHE A 42 4.22 25.26 -6.49
C PHE A 42 5.70 25.41 -6.18
N GLU A 43 6.54 24.82 -7.03
CA GLU A 43 8.00 24.94 -6.97
C GLU A 43 8.61 24.57 -5.59
N THR A 44 9.61 25.34 -5.15
CA THR A 44 10.40 25.11 -3.93
C THR A 44 9.51 24.91 -2.70
N LEU A 45 9.84 23.90 -1.88
CA LEU A 45 9.11 23.47 -0.67
C LEU A 45 7.76 22.76 -0.88
N SER A 46 7.16 22.79 -2.08
CA SER A 46 5.81 22.22 -2.32
C SER A 46 5.70 20.68 -2.28
N TYR A 47 6.83 19.98 -2.24
CA TYR A 47 6.89 18.52 -2.08
C TYR A 47 6.94 18.07 -0.61
N LEU A 48 7.15 19.01 0.31
CA LEU A 48 7.18 18.75 1.74
C LEU A 48 5.76 18.75 2.34
N PRO A 49 5.57 18.25 3.57
CA PRO A 49 4.36 18.50 4.32
C PRO A 49 4.07 20.01 4.45
N PRO A 50 2.80 20.42 4.61
CA PRO A 50 2.45 21.82 4.84
C PRO A 50 3.26 22.40 6.00
N LEU A 51 3.86 23.56 5.77
CA LEU A 51 4.71 24.21 6.75
C LEU A 51 3.88 24.74 7.92
N SER A 52 4.38 24.55 9.15
CA SER A 52 3.82 25.22 10.31
C SER A 52 4.15 26.72 10.30
N ILE A 53 3.44 27.50 11.12
CA ILE A 53 3.68 28.94 11.28
C ILE A 53 5.14 29.21 11.69
N ASP A 54 5.68 28.41 12.61
CA ASP A 54 7.08 28.53 13.04
C ASP A 54 8.07 28.24 11.91
N GLN A 55 7.76 27.28 11.04
CA GLN A 55 8.61 26.97 9.88
C GLN A 55 8.56 28.08 8.84
N ILE A 56 7.39 28.67 8.60
CA ILE A 56 7.23 29.84 7.71
C ILE A 56 8.03 31.02 8.26
N ALA A 57 7.94 31.31 9.57
CA ALA A 57 8.71 32.38 10.21
C ALA A 57 10.22 32.19 10.00
N ARG A 58 10.75 30.97 10.16
CA ARG A 58 12.17 30.69 9.88
C ARG A 58 12.58 30.94 8.43
N GLN A 59 11.69 30.71 7.46
CA GLN A 59 11.98 31.04 6.07
C GLN A 59 12.08 32.55 5.86
N VAL A 60 11.18 33.33 6.49
CA VAL A 60 11.24 34.79 6.46
C VAL A 60 12.52 35.29 7.14
N ASP A 61 12.87 34.74 8.30
CA ASP A 61 14.12 35.07 9.02
C ASP A 61 15.35 34.79 8.15
N TYR A 62 15.37 33.65 7.46
CA TYR A 62 16.43 33.31 6.52
C TYR A 62 16.58 34.37 5.42
N MET A 63 15.47 34.82 4.81
CA MET A 63 15.51 35.87 3.78
C MET A 63 16.10 37.17 4.32
N ILE A 64 15.65 37.60 5.50
CA ILE A 64 16.15 38.83 6.15
C ILE A 64 17.65 38.72 6.46
N GLN A 65 18.11 37.57 6.96
CA GLN A 65 19.53 37.32 7.24
C GLN A 65 20.40 37.32 5.98
N GLN A 66 19.85 36.95 4.82
CA GLN A 66 20.53 37.01 3.53
C GLN A 66 20.40 38.38 2.83
N ASN A 67 19.89 39.41 3.53
CA ASN A 67 19.61 40.73 2.96
C ASN A 67 18.64 40.70 1.76
N LEU A 68 17.73 39.74 1.73
CA LEU A 68 16.65 39.66 0.74
C LEU A 68 15.41 40.39 1.25
N ILE A 69 14.65 40.99 0.33
CA ILE A 69 13.38 41.67 0.63
C ILE A 69 12.23 40.68 0.36
N PRO A 70 11.47 40.25 1.39
CA PRO A 70 10.35 39.34 1.19
C PRO A 70 9.14 40.05 0.57
N CYS A 71 8.42 39.33 -0.30
CA CYS A 71 7.21 39.80 -0.97
C CYS A 71 6.11 38.73 -0.90
N ILE A 72 4.84 39.15 -0.88
CA ILE A 72 3.67 38.28 -0.91
C ILE A 72 2.97 38.46 -2.25
N GLU A 73 2.71 37.36 -2.94
CA GLU A 73 1.99 37.31 -4.21
C GLU A 73 0.83 36.31 -4.10
N PHE A 74 -0.25 36.56 -4.84
CA PHE A 74 -1.43 35.68 -4.89
C PHE A 74 -2.05 35.71 -6.29
N ASP A 75 -2.73 34.62 -6.66
CA ASP A 75 -3.44 34.47 -7.93
C ASP A 75 -4.82 33.84 -7.68
N THR A 76 -5.78 34.08 -8.57
CA THR A 76 -7.18 33.68 -8.43
C THR A 76 -7.48 32.27 -8.94
N VAL A 77 -6.51 31.36 -8.85
CA VAL A 77 -6.59 29.99 -9.41
C VAL A 77 -7.96 29.34 -9.18
#